data_AF-A0A358V108-F1
#
_entry.id   AF-A0A358V108-F1
#
_cell.length_a   1.000
_cell.length_b   1.000
_cell.length_c   1.000
_cell.angle_alpha   90.00
_cell.angle_beta   90.00
_cell.angle_gamma   90.00
#
_symmetry.space_group_name_H-M   'P 1'
#
loop_
_entity.id
_entity.type
_entity.pdbx_description
1 polymer ?
#
loop_
_entity_poly.entity_id
_entity_poly.type
_entity_poly.pdbx_seq_one_letter_code
_entity_poly.pdbx_strand_id
1 'polypeptide(L)'
;MNSIKVSRSGRGESLYSEHTGRFVRLILEKPEQALEEYGFNFVYSIDESDSAAFLKNIGIASDSWRQRFLEAVALHRRGELKNAEKVYKELLSEDEKHKEIEYNLAALYLQSGEEEKAKEHLGKFEKFVSSIEPEENDAVILEEFTQRIKEIKEELE
;
A
#
# COMPACT_ATOMS: atom_id res chain seq x y z
N MET A 1 9.35 30.42 1.79
CA MET A 1 8.51 29.42 1.09
C MET A 1 8.53 28.18 1.94
N ASN A 2 7.39 27.89 2.58
CA ASN A 2 7.29 26.99 3.72
C ASN A 2 7.36 25.53 3.27
N SER A 3 8.46 24.86 3.60
CA SER A 3 8.55 23.41 3.65
C SER A 3 7.62 22.91 4.76
N ILE A 4 6.57 22.19 4.39
CA ILE A 4 5.73 21.48 5.35
C ILE A 4 6.59 20.36 5.92
N LYS A 5 7.14 20.57 7.12
CA LYS A 5 7.67 19.47 7.95
C LYS A 5 6.48 18.58 8.28
N VAL A 6 6.38 17.44 7.62
CA VAL A 6 5.47 16.38 8.04
C VAL A 6 6.02 15.87 9.37
N SER A 7 5.48 16.40 10.47
CA SER A 7 5.68 15.87 11.82
C SER A 7 5.03 14.48 11.84
N ARG A 8 5.82 13.44 11.53
CA ARG A 8 5.40 12.05 11.65
C ARG A 8 5.51 11.68 13.13
N SER A 9 4.44 11.14 13.72
CA SER A 9 4.42 10.75 15.13
C SER A 9 5.51 9.71 15.41
N GLY A 10 6.11 9.76 16.61
CA GLY A 10 7.33 8.98 16.95
C GLY A 10 7.21 7.45 16.86
N ARG A 11 6.00 6.89 16.72
CA ARG A 11 5.80 5.45 16.42
C ARG A 11 6.03 5.12 14.95
N GLY A 12 5.64 6.00 14.03
CA GLY A 12 5.88 5.83 12.59
C GLY A 12 7.36 5.92 12.22
N GLU A 13 8.16 6.73 12.93
CA GLU A 13 9.61 6.83 12.69
C GLU A 13 10.38 5.58 13.15
N SER A 14 9.98 4.95 14.26
CA SER A 14 10.62 3.73 14.77
C SER A 14 10.32 2.52 13.88
N LEU A 15 9.07 2.38 13.45
CA LEU A 15 8.64 1.34 12.51
C LEU A 15 9.35 1.50 11.16
N TYR A 16 9.43 2.73 10.65
CA TYR A 16 10.18 3.06 9.44
C TYR A 16 11.65 2.67 9.57
N SER A 17 12.33 2.99 10.68
CA SER A 17 13.74 2.65 10.89
C SER A 17 14.01 1.13 10.87
N GLU A 18 13.15 0.33 11.49
CA GLU A 18 13.33 -1.13 11.56
C GLU A 18 13.05 -1.81 10.21
N HIS A 19 11.94 -1.47 9.55
CA HIS A 19 11.61 -1.99 8.23
C HIS A 19 12.62 -1.54 7.17
N THR A 20 13.15 -0.31 7.27
CA THR A 20 14.21 0.17 6.38
C THR A 20 15.50 -0.62 6.58
N GLY A 21 15.85 -1.00 7.81
CA GLY A 21 17.04 -1.80 8.09
C GLY A 21 16.98 -3.22 7.49
N ARG A 22 15.83 -3.89 7.59
CA ARG A 22 15.62 -5.23 7.01
C ARG A 22 15.50 -5.16 5.49
N PHE A 23 14.76 -4.19 4.98
CA PHE A 23 14.64 -3.91 3.56
C PHE A 23 16.00 -3.64 2.90
N VAL A 24 16.83 -2.74 3.46
CA VAL A 24 18.15 -2.40 2.91
C VAL A 24 19.09 -3.60 2.87
N ARG A 25 18.98 -4.53 3.82
CA ARG A 25 19.76 -5.78 3.79
C ARG A 25 19.23 -6.75 2.73
N LEU A 26 17.91 -6.95 2.70
CA LEU A 26 17.29 -7.95 1.84
C LEU A 26 17.24 -7.52 0.36
N ILE A 27 17.11 -6.22 0.07
CA ILE A 27 17.03 -5.70 -1.31
C ILE A 27 18.32 -5.97 -2.10
N LEU A 28 19.46 -6.04 -1.41
CA LEU A 28 20.75 -6.32 -2.03
C LEU A 28 20.94 -7.79 -2.38
N GLU A 29 20.27 -8.70 -1.66
CA GLU A 29 20.44 -10.15 -1.81
C GLU A 29 19.27 -10.83 -2.54
N LYS A 30 18.05 -10.39 -2.25
CA LYS A 30 16.79 -10.95 -2.74
C LYS A 30 15.77 -9.83 -2.97
N PRO A 31 15.95 -9.02 -4.04
CA PRO A 31 15.17 -7.81 -4.25
C PRO A 31 13.66 -8.07 -4.38
N GLU A 32 13.27 -9.16 -5.04
CA GLU A 32 11.86 -9.52 -5.20
C GLU A 32 11.19 -9.82 -3.86
N GLN A 33 11.85 -10.61 -3.01
CA GLN A 33 11.37 -10.93 -1.65
C GLN A 33 11.38 -9.70 -0.75
N ALA A 34 12.42 -8.88 -0.81
CA ALA A 34 12.49 -7.64 -0.03
C ALA A 34 11.35 -6.68 -0.37
N LEU A 35 10.95 -6.64 -1.64
CA LEU A 35 9.87 -5.79 -2.09
C LEU A 35 8.49 -6.37 -1.78
N GLU A 36 8.37 -7.69 -1.79
CA GLU A 36 7.17 -8.41 -1.35
C GLU A 36 6.92 -8.24 0.15
N GLU A 37 7.96 -8.38 0.97
CA GLU A 37 7.84 -8.32 2.43
C GLU A 37 7.85 -6.89 2.99
N TYR A 38 8.62 -5.97 2.38
CA TYR A 38 8.87 -4.64 2.94
C TYR A 38 8.75 -3.50 1.92
N GLY A 39 8.74 -3.82 0.63
CA GLY A 39 8.75 -2.82 -0.45
C GLY A 39 7.54 -1.91 -0.43
N PHE A 40 6.37 -2.43 -0.05
CA PHE A 40 5.17 -1.62 0.10
C PHE A 40 5.33 -0.52 1.16
N ASN A 41 5.76 -0.84 2.38
CA ASN A 41 5.92 0.18 3.42
C ASN A 41 7.07 1.17 3.13
N PHE A 42 8.14 0.73 2.47
CA PHE A 42 9.26 1.60 2.08
C PHE A 42 8.92 2.52 0.90
N VAL A 43 8.31 1.98 -0.15
CA VAL A 43 7.96 2.75 -1.36
C VAL A 43 6.89 3.81 -1.07
N TYR A 44 6.00 3.56 -0.12
CA TYR A 44 4.96 4.51 0.30
C TYR A 44 5.44 5.58 1.28
N SER A 45 6.59 5.39 1.93
CA SER A 45 7.11 6.33 2.93
C SER A 45 8.10 7.35 2.33
N ILE A 46 8.54 7.11 1.09
CA ILE A 46 9.36 8.00 0.27
C ILE A 46 8.52 8.81 -0.73
N ASP A 47 9.07 9.91 -1.23
CA ASP A 47 8.36 10.80 -2.15
C ASP A 47 8.12 10.12 -3.52
N GLU A 48 7.12 10.58 -4.27
CA GLU A 48 6.65 9.91 -5.49
C GLU A 48 7.74 9.87 -6.59
N SER A 49 8.53 10.93 -6.69
CA SER A 49 9.70 10.99 -7.56
C SER A 49 10.80 10.02 -7.14
N ASP A 50 10.96 9.81 -5.83
CA ASP A 50 12.01 8.97 -5.25
C ASP A 50 11.66 7.49 -5.41
N SER A 51 10.37 7.15 -5.29
CA SER A 51 9.81 5.83 -5.60
C SER A 51 10.08 5.42 -7.04
N ALA A 52 9.75 6.28 -8.02
CA ALA A 52 9.98 5.98 -9.43
C ALA A 52 11.47 5.80 -9.77
N ALA A 53 12.34 6.64 -9.19
CA ALA A 53 13.79 6.51 -9.35
C ALA A 53 14.33 5.24 -8.68
N PHE A 54 13.79 4.88 -7.51
CA PHE A 54 14.15 3.67 -6.76
C PHE A 54 13.81 2.40 -7.55
N LEU A 55 12.59 2.27 -8.06
CA LEU A 55 12.14 1.13 -8.88
C LEU A 55 12.96 0.97 -10.16
N LYS A 56 13.33 2.08 -10.79
CA LYS A 56 14.19 2.08 -11.97
C LYS A 56 15.60 1.58 -11.67
N ASN A 57 16.16 1.92 -10.51
CA ASN A 57 17.51 1.53 -10.13
C ASN A 57 17.63 0.05 -9.73
N ILE A 58 16.57 -0.55 -9.19
CA ILE A 58 16.53 -1.97 -8.80
C ILE A 58 16.19 -2.92 -9.96
N GLY A 59 15.98 -2.40 -11.17
CA GLY A 59 15.83 -3.22 -12.38
C GLY A 59 14.52 -4.00 -12.49
N ILE A 60 13.49 -3.63 -11.72
CA ILE A 60 12.15 -4.18 -11.94
C ILE A 60 11.64 -3.70 -13.30
N ALA A 61 11.42 -4.66 -14.20
CA ALA A 61 10.99 -4.41 -15.56
C ALA A 61 9.68 -3.61 -15.60
N SER A 62 9.55 -2.81 -16.66
CA SER A 62 8.59 -1.71 -16.82
C SER A 62 7.10 -2.10 -16.87
N ASP A 63 6.73 -3.34 -16.54
CA ASP A 63 5.39 -3.90 -16.78
C ASP A 63 4.94 -4.95 -15.72
N SER A 64 5.57 -4.96 -14.54
CA SER A 64 5.10 -5.84 -13.45
C SER A 64 3.81 -5.31 -12.81
N TRP A 65 2.97 -6.19 -12.26
CA TRP A 65 1.77 -5.81 -11.50
C TRP A 65 2.08 -4.79 -10.40
N ARG A 66 3.28 -4.88 -9.79
CA ARG A 66 3.78 -3.96 -8.76
C ARG A 66 3.94 -2.54 -9.28
N GLN A 67 4.48 -2.36 -10.47
CA GLN A 67 4.63 -1.03 -11.06
C GLN A 67 3.27 -0.43 -11.40
N ARG A 68 2.39 -1.22 -12.04
CA ARG A 68 1.02 -0.78 -12.34
C ARG A 68 0.25 -0.44 -11.07
N PHE A 69 0.44 -1.19 -10.00
CA PHE A 69 -0.14 -0.90 -8.71
C PHE A 69 0.36 0.43 -8.14
N LEU A 70 1.66 0.68 -8.18
CA LEU A 70 2.24 1.95 -7.73
C LEU A 70 1.79 3.13 -8.59
N GLU A 71 1.61 2.93 -9.89
CA GLU A 71 1.00 3.91 -10.79
C GLU A 71 -0.45 4.21 -10.39
N ALA A 72 -1.25 3.19 -10.08
CA ALA A 72 -2.62 3.36 -9.60
C ALA A 72 -2.69 4.16 -8.29
N VAL A 73 -1.75 3.92 -7.37
CA VAL A 73 -1.62 4.66 -6.11
C VAL A 73 -1.24 6.11 -6.34
N ALA A 74 -0.27 6.35 -7.23
CA ALA A 74 0.12 7.68 -7.66
C ALA A 74 -1.08 8.47 -8.23
N LEU A 75 -1.81 7.86 -9.17
CA LEU A 75 -3.03 8.41 -9.75
C LEU A 75 -4.08 8.71 -8.68
N HIS A 76 -4.29 7.79 -7.74
CA HIS A 76 -5.23 7.94 -6.62
C HIS A 76 -4.89 9.17 -5.77
N ARG A 77 -3.62 9.29 -5.33
CA ARG A 77 -3.16 10.41 -4.49
C ARG A 77 -3.24 11.77 -5.21
N ARG A 78 -3.10 11.78 -6.54
CA ARG A 78 -3.27 12.98 -7.37
C ARG A 78 -4.72 13.37 -7.61
N GLY A 79 -5.68 12.57 -7.14
CA GLY A 79 -7.10 12.77 -7.37
C GLY A 79 -7.56 12.32 -8.76
N GLU A 80 -6.74 11.60 -9.51
CA GLU A 80 -7.09 11.00 -10.80
C GLU A 80 -7.89 9.69 -10.59
N LEU A 81 -8.99 9.78 -9.82
CA LEU A 81 -9.69 8.63 -9.26
C LEU A 81 -10.16 7.62 -10.31
N LYS A 82 -10.65 8.09 -11.47
CA LYS A 82 -11.09 7.21 -12.57
C LYS A 82 -9.95 6.41 -13.18
N ASN A 83 -8.78 7.03 -13.31
CA ASN A 83 -7.60 6.36 -13.87
C ASN A 83 -7.07 5.33 -12.87
N ALA A 84 -7.00 5.70 -11.58
CA ALA A 84 -6.61 4.79 -10.51
C ALA A 84 -7.55 3.59 -10.40
N GLU A 85 -8.87 3.82 -10.38
CA GLU A 85 -9.89 2.77 -10.31
C GLU A 85 -9.75 1.76 -11.45
N LYS A 86 -9.51 2.25 -12.67
CA LYS A 86 -9.29 1.39 -13.84
C LYS A 86 -8.10 0.45 -13.62
N VAL A 87 -6.95 0.99 -13.22
CA VAL A 87 -5.73 0.19 -13.04
C VAL A 87 -5.90 -0.80 -11.88
N TYR A 88 -6.51 -0.39 -10.76
CA TYR A 88 -6.80 -1.31 -9.66
C TYR A 88 -7.71 -2.47 -10.07
N LYS A 89 -8.76 -2.20 -10.86
CA LYS A 89 -9.67 -3.24 -11.36
C LYS A 89 -8.98 -4.19 -12.34
N GLU A 90 -8.14 -3.68 -13.21
CA GLU A 90 -7.32 -4.51 -14.11
C GLU A 90 -6.41 -5.45 -13.30
N LEU A 91 -5.68 -4.91 -12.33
CA LEU A 91 -4.80 -5.70 -11.46
C LEU A 91 -5.55 -6.77 -10.65
N LEU A 92 -6.69 -6.41 -10.06
CA LEU A 92 -7.51 -7.35 -9.30
C LEU A 92 -8.07 -8.48 -10.19
N SER A 93 -8.30 -8.21 -11.48
CA SER A 93 -8.78 -9.21 -12.44
C SER A 93 -7.70 -10.17 -12.95
N GLU A 94 -6.43 -9.76 -12.87
CA GLU A 94 -5.29 -10.55 -13.35
C GLU A 94 -4.76 -11.53 -12.30
N ASP A 95 -4.76 -11.14 -11.03
CA ASP A 95 -4.47 -12.05 -9.91
C ASP A 95 -5.28 -11.65 -8.68
N GLU A 96 -6.21 -12.51 -8.27
CA GLU A 96 -7.06 -12.31 -7.11
C GLU A 96 -6.28 -12.39 -5.77
N LYS A 97 -4.98 -12.71 -5.80
CA LYS A 97 -4.13 -12.79 -4.60
C LYS A 97 -3.68 -11.44 -4.06
N HIS A 98 -3.81 -10.35 -4.81
CA HIS A 98 -3.40 -9.01 -4.38
C HIS A 98 -4.48 -8.36 -3.50
N LYS A 99 -4.68 -8.90 -2.31
CA LYS A 99 -5.79 -8.52 -1.41
C LYS A 99 -5.68 -7.08 -0.92
N GLU A 100 -4.50 -6.47 -0.93
CA GLU A 100 -4.25 -5.05 -0.61
C GLU A 100 -4.88 -4.09 -1.64
N ILE A 101 -5.18 -4.55 -2.85
CA ILE A 101 -5.92 -3.75 -3.85
C ILE A 101 -7.33 -3.45 -3.34
N GLU A 102 -7.95 -4.37 -2.60
CA GLU A 102 -9.29 -4.19 -2.02
C GLU A 102 -9.28 -3.02 -1.02
N TYR A 103 -8.24 -2.88 -0.20
CA TYR A 103 -8.07 -1.71 0.68
C TYR A 103 -7.94 -0.41 -0.13
N ASN A 104 -7.12 -0.39 -1.18
CA ASN A 104 -6.90 0.82 -1.96
C ASN A 104 -8.15 1.22 -2.76
N LEU A 105 -8.94 0.26 -3.23
CA LEU A 105 -10.26 0.50 -3.82
C LEU A 105 -11.23 1.05 -2.77
N ALA A 106 -11.23 0.52 -1.55
CA ALA A 106 -12.07 1.06 -0.48
C ALA A 106 -11.74 2.53 -0.18
N ALA A 107 -10.45 2.85 -0.03
CA ALA A 107 -9.98 4.23 0.16
C ALA A 107 -10.31 5.14 -1.03
N LEU A 108 -10.18 4.63 -2.26
CA LEU A 108 -10.53 5.37 -3.47
C LEU A 108 -12.00 5.71 -3.53
N TYR A 109 -12.88 4.75 -3.23
CA TYR A 109 -14.32 4.98 -3.24
C TYR A 109 -14.77 5.88 -2.10
N LEU A 110 -14.10 5.82 -0.94
CA LEU A 110 -14.32 6.78 0.12
C LEU A 110 -13.95 8.20 -0.36
N GLN A 111 -12.79 8.37 -0.99
CA GLN A 111 -12.36 9.66 -1.55
C GLN A 111 -13.30 10.16 -2.67
N SER A 112 -13.90 9.26 -3.46
CA SER A 112 -14.87 9.63 -4.50
C SER A 112 -16.29 9.87 -3.99
N GLY A 113 -16.55 9.65 -2.69
CA GLY A 113 -17.88 9.77 -2.08
C GLY A 113 -18.82 8.58 -2.39
N GLU A 114 -18.28 7.47 -2.89
CA GLU A 114 -19.00 6.26 -3.23
C GLU A 114 -19.01 5.26 -2.06
N GLU A 115 -19.58 5.67 -0.93
CA GLU A 115 -19.52 4.95 0.36
C GLU A 115 -19.91 3.48 0.29
N GLU A 116 -20.95 3.12 -0.48
CA GLU A 116 -21.40 1.72 -0.58
C GLU A 116 -20.35 0.83 -1.25
N LYS A 117 -19.63 1.36 -2.25
CA LYS A 117 -18.50 0.65 -2.85
C LYS A 117 -17.32 0.58 -1.90
N ALA A 118 -17.08 1.65 -1.14
CA ALA A 118 -16.04 1.67 -0.12
C ALA A 118 -16.25 0.55 0.91
N LYS A 119 -17.49 0.41 1.43
CA LYS A 119 -17.89 -0.65 2.36
C LYS A 119 -17.73 -2.05 1.75
N GLU A 120 -18.11 -2.24 0.49
CA GLU A 120 -17.98 -3.53 -0.19
C GLU A 120 -16.51 -3.99 -0.24
N HIS A 121 -15.63 -3.12 -0.73
CA HIS A 121 -14.21 -3.43 -0.89
C HIS A 121 -13.49 -3.55 0.46
N LEU A 122 -13.86 -2.72 1.44
CA LEU A 122 -13.36 -2.84 2.81
C LEU A 122 -13.74 -4.19 3.44
N GLY A 123 -14.97 -4.65 3.22
CA GLY A 123 -15.43 -5.94 3.73
C GLY A 123 -14.68 -7.13 3.13
N LYS A 124 -14.24 -7.05 1.86
CA LYS A 124 -13.38 -8.06 1.23
C LYS A 124 -12.00 -8.07 1.88
N PHE A 125 -11.41 -6.89 2.10
CA PHE A 125 -10.13 -6.76 2.79
C PHE A 125 -10.21 -7.27 4.22
N GLU A 126 -11.27 -6.96 4.96
CA GLU A 126 -11.49 -7.45 6.34
C GLU A 126 -11.56 -8.97 6.42
N LYS A 127 -12.25 -9.62 5.47
CA LYS A 127 -12.31 -11.08 5.38
C LYS A 127 -10.94 -11.68 5.15
N PHE A 128 -10.13 -11.06 4.29
CA PHE A 128 -8.75 -11.47 4.07
C PHE A 128 -7.92 -11.35 5.36
N VAL A 129 -7.94 -10.19 6.02
CA VAL A 129 -7.20 -9.97 7.28
C VAL A 129 -7.62 -10.98 8.35
N SER A 130 -8.90 -11.29 8.44
CA SER A 130 -9.43 -12.29 9.38
C SER A 130 -9.05 -13.73 9.03
N SER A 131 -8.59 -13.99 7.80
CA SER A 131 -8.19 -15.31 7.33
C SER A 131 -6.70 -15.60 7.50
N ILE A 132 -5.89 -14.59 7.81
CA ILE A 132 -4.47 -14.75 8.08
C ILE A 132 -4.31 -15.40 9.46
N GLU A 133 -3.65 -16.55 9.50
CA GLU A 133 -3.29 -17.19 10.76
C GLU A 133 -2.09 -16.45 11.39
N PRO A 134 -2.18 -16.00 12.66
CA PRO A 134 -1.11 -15.20 13.25
C PRO A 134 0.10 -16.07 13.59
N GLU A 135 1.04 -16.17 12.65
CA GLU A 135 2.41 -16.60 12.93
C GLU A 135 3.25 -15.43 13.48
N GLU A 136 4.38 -15.73 14.13
CA GLU A 136 5.20 -14.73 14.87
C GLU A 136 5.69 -13.57 13.97
N ASN A 137 5.80 -13.80 12.65
CA ASN A 137 6.21 -12.79 11.66
C ASN A 137 5.03 -11.95 11.10
N ASP A 138 3.78 -12.40 11.23
CA ASP A 138 2.61 -11.75 10.62
C ASP A 138 1.90 -10.78 11.58
N ALA A 139 2.23 -10.84 12.88
CA ALA A 139 1.60 -9.99 13.90
C ALA A 139 1.70 -8.48 13.61
N VAL A 140 2.82 -8.04 13.04
CA VAL A 140 3.03 -6.62 12.67
C VAL A 140 2.17 -6.21 11.49
N ILE A 141 2.08 -7.06 10.46
CA ILE A 141 1.26 -6.82 9.26
C ILE A 141 -0.23 -6.81 9.64
N LEU A 142 -0.64 -7.70 10.54
CA LEU A 142 -2.00 -7.75 11.07
C LEU A 142 -2.38 -6.50 11.86
N GLU A 143 -1.47 -5.98 12.69
CA GLU A 143 -1.69 -4.72 13.41
C GLU A 143 -1.88 -3.56 12.42
N GLU A 144 -1.02 -3.47 11.39
CA GLU A 144 -1.11 -2.46 10.35
C GLU A 144 -2.43 -2.54 9.57
N PHE A 145 -2.81 -3.73 9.12
CA PHE A 145 -4.06 -3.93 8.38
C PHE A 145 -5.29 -3.64 9.23
N THR A 146 -5.28 -4.03 10.50
CA THR A 146 -6.35 -3.71 11.45
C THR A 146 -6.49 -2.20 11.64
N GLN A 147 -5.37 -1.48 11.74
CA GLN A 147 -5.36 -0.04 11.87
C GLN A 147 -5.90 0.65 10.59
N ARG A 148 -5.49 0.19 9.41
CA ARG A 148 -6.02 0.65 8.11
C ARG A 148 -7.53 0.45 7.97
N ILE A 149 -8.05 -0.70 8.40
CA ILE A 149 -9.48 -0.98 8.39
C ILE A 149 -10.22 0.01 9.29
N LYS A 150 -9.69 0.24 10.49
CA LYS A 150 -10.27 1.16 11.47
C LYS A 150 -10.35 2.59 10.91
N GLU A 151 -9.30 3.08 10.27
CA GLU A 151 -9.26 4.41 9.66
C GLU A 151 -10.38 4.62 8.63
N ILE A 152 -10.59 3.66 7.73
CA ILE A 152 -11.68 3.76 6.74
C ILE A 152 -13.05 3.69 7.43
N LYS A 153 -13.21 2.89 8.48
CA LYS A 153 -14.49 2.80 9.22
C LYS A 153 -14.86 4.10 9.91
N GLU A 154 -13.88 4.76 10.55
CA GLU A 154 -14.10 6.04 11.23
C GLU A 154 -14.57 7.14 10.26
N GLU A 155 -14.17 7.09 8.99
CA GLU A 155 -14.60 8.03 7.95
C GLU A 155 -15.95 7.66 7.29
N LEU A 156 -16.44 6.44 7.50
CA LEU A 156 -17.73 5.95 6.98
C LEU A 156 -18.89 6.07 7.99
N GLU A 157 -18.61 6.49 9.24
CA GLU A 157 -19.57 6.71 10.33
C GLU A 157 -20.05 8.16 10.41
#